data_AF-A0A4R0NGX7-F1
#
_entry.id   AF-A0A4R0NGX7-F1
#
_cell.length_a   1.000
_cell.length_b   1.000
_cell.length_c   1.000
_cell.angle_alpha   90.00
_cell.angle_beta   90.00
_cell.angle_gamma   90.00
#
_symmetry.space_group_name_H-M   'P 1'
#
loop_
_entity.id
_entity.type
_entity.pdbx_description
1 polymer ?
#
loop_
_entity_poly.entity_id
_entity_poly.type
_entity_poly.pdbx_seq_one_letter_code
_entity_poly.pdbx_strand_id
1 'polypeptide(L)'
;MHKEFTRLNKLIGAILSTKSSDLLKSPLAIARAFGHPYDPQRISLFEKLFVELQQRTFPSVPELNTSVKAFRNFAFYEAYFSNYIEGTKFKVADARQIIERGKPMASRDEDSHDVLGTYQLVSNQGEMRTGGRFFQALIFIAR
;
A
#
# COMPACT_ATOMS: atom_id res chain seq x y z
N MET A 1 27.66 -38.40 5.31
CA MET A 1 27.75 -37.06 4.70
C MET A 1 27.17 -36.99 3.28
N HIS A 2 27.44 -37.94 2.37
CA HIS A 2 26.93 -37.86 0.99
C HIS A 2 25.40 -37.94 0.86
N LYS A 3 24.74 -38.73 1.72
CA LYS A 3 23.27 -38.86 1.75
C LYS A 3 22.59 -37.58 2.25
N GLU A 4 23.17 -36.98 3.28
CA GLU A 4 22.70 -35.75 3.91
C GLU A 4 22.82 -34.57 2.94
N PHE A 5 23.97 -34.44 2.27
CA PHE A 5 24.17 -33.46 1.21
C PHE A 5 23.17 -33.62 0.07
N THR A 6 22.96 -34.85 -0.41
CA THR A 6 22.01 -35.13 -1.49
C THR A 6 20.58 -34.72 -1.11
N ARG A 7 20.17 -35.01 0.12
CA ARG A 7 18.86 -34.62 0.65
C ARG A 7 18.73 -33.09 0.76
N LEU A 8 19.74 -32.42 1.29
CA LEU A 8 19.75 -30.97 1.44
C LEU A 8 19.70 -30.26 0.07
N ASN A 9 20.53 -30.70 -0.89
CA ASN A 9 20.60 -30.14 -2.24
C ASN A 9 19.27 -30.32 -3.02
N LYS A 10 18.52 -31.40 -2.74
CA LYS A 10 17.17 -31.57 -3.29
C LYS A 10 16.17 -30.59 -2.66
N LEU A 11 16.20 -30.43 -1.34
CA LEU A 11 15.31 -29.51 -0.62
C LEU A 11 15.56 -28.05 -1.01
N ILE A 12 16.81 -27.60 -1.04
CA ILE A 12 17.15 -26.23 -1.46
C ILE A 12 16.73 -26.01 -2.91
N GLY A 13 17.03 -26.95 -3.80
CA GLY A 13 16.65 -26.84 -5.21
C GLY A 13 15.13 -26.75 -5.41
N ALA A 14 14.36 -27.51 -4.64
CA ALA A 14 12.90 -27.47 -4.66
C ALA A 14 12.35 -26.13 -4.12
N ILE A 15 12.90 -25.59 -3.03
CA ILE A 15 12.49 -24.28 -2.47
C ILE A 15 12.81 -23.13 -3.42
N LEU A 16 13.92 -23.21 -4.16
CA LEU A 16 14.34 -22.21 -5.14
C LEU A 16 13.74 -22.45 -6.54
N SER A 17 12.79 -23.38 -6.67
CA SER A 17 12.12 -23.71 -7.94
C SER A 17 13.06 -24.15 -9.06
N THR A 18 14.25 -24.66 -8.72
CA THR A 18 15.26 -25.19 -9.67
C THR A 18 15.20 -26.71 -9.83
N LYS A 19 14.41 -27.39 -8.97
CA LYS A 19 14.15 -28.83 -8.99
C LYS A 19 12.68 -29.08 -8.66
N SER A 20 12.20 -30.30 -8.90
CA SER A 20 10.82 -30.70 -8.55
C SER A 20 10.46 -30.36 -7.10
N SER A 21 9.27 -29.81 -6.92
CA SER A 21 8.67 -29.45 -5.63
C SER A 21 8.00 -30.61 -4.91
N ASP A 22 7.95 -31.82 -5.50
CA ASP A 22 7.21 -32.98 -4.96
C ASP A 22 7.67 -33.42 -3.56
N LEU A 23 8.88 -33.03 -3.17
CA LEU A 23 9.47 -33.34 -1.87
C LEU A 23 9.10 -32.31 -0.78
N LEU A 24 8.52 -31.17 -1.15
CA LEU A 24 8.13 -30.12 -0.21
C LEU A 24 6.81 -30.50 0.47
N LYS A 25 6.83 -30.53 1.80
CA LYS A 25 5.64 -30.81 2.62
C LYS A 25 5.18 -29.61 3.45
N SER A 26 6.08 -28.65 3.68
CA SER A 26 5.75 -27.44 4.41
C SER A 26 4.93 -26.51 3.52
N PRO A 27 3.76 -26.02 3.97
CA PRO A 27 2.98 -25.03 3.24
C PRO A 27 3.79 -23.79 2.84
N LEU A 28 4.72 -23.35 3.70
CA LEU A 28 5.60 -22.21 3.42
C LEU A 28 6.62 -22.50 2.32
N ALA A 29 7.18 -23.71 2.32
CA ALA A 29 8.12 -24.11 1.29
C ALA A 29 7.43 -24.22 -0.08
N ILE A 30 6.23 -24.80 -0.09
CA ILE A 30 5.37 -24.89 -1.29
C ILE A 30 5.04 -23.48 -1.79
N ALA A 31 4.49 -22.62 -0.93
CA ALA A 31 4.09 -21.27 -1.31
C ALA A 31 5.26 -20.44 -1.86
N ARG A 32 6.46 -20.56 -1.28
CA ARG A 32 7.68 -19.95 -1.81
C ARG A 32 8.06 -20.50 -3.19
N ALA A 33 8.04 -21.81 -3.38
CA ALA A 33 8.38 -22.44 -4.66
C ALA A 33 7.40 -22.07 -5.80
N PHE A 34 6.14 -21.83 -5.45
CA PHE A 34 5.11 -21.37 -6.41
C PHE A 34 5.07 -19.85 -6.60
N GLY A 35 6.02 -19.09 -6.03
CA GLY A 35 6.09 -17.63 -6.22
C GLY A 35 5.11 -16.82 -5.38
N HIS A 36 4.46 -17.44 -4.40
CA HIS A 36 3.53 -16.80 -3.47
C HIS A 36 3.99 -16.94 -2.01
N PRO A 37 5.24 -16.55 -1.66
CA PRO A 37 5.71 -16.65 -0.28
C PRO A 37 4.86 -15.76 0.63
N TYR A 38 4.58 -16.24 1.85
CA TYR A 38 3.85 -15.50 2.87
C TYR A 38 4.46 -15.75 4.25
N ASP A 39 4.16 -14.87 5.19
CA ASP A 39 4.56 -14.99 6.60
C ASP A 39 3.32 -15.30 7.46
N PRO A 40 3.18 -16.54 7.99
CA PRO A 40 2.02 -16.95 8.76
C PRO A 40 1.96 -16.25 10.13
N GLN A 41 3.12 -15.93 10.71
CA GLN A 41 3.16 -15.21 11.98
C GLN A 41 2.63 -13.80 11.79
N ARG A 42 2.97 -13.17 10.66
CA ARG A 42 2.47 -11.83 10.35
C ARG A 42 0.96 -11.81 10.09
N ILE A 43 0.43 -12.83 9.40
CA ILE A 43 -1.02 -13.01 9.22
C ILE A 43 -1.72 -13.08 10.57
N SER A 44 -1.28 -13.95 11.48
CA SER A 44 -1.90 -14.07 12.80
C SER A 44 -1.82 -12.77 13.63
N LEU A 45 -0.76 -11.97 13.48
CA LEU A 45 -0.68 -10.65 14.12
C LEU A 45 -1.70 -9.66 13.53
N PHE A 46 -1.88 -9.65 12.20
CA PHE A 46 -2.86 -8.79 11.54
C PHE A 46 -4.29 -9.20 11.87
N GLU A 47 -4.59 -10.50 11.96
CA GLU A 47 -5.89 -11.01 12.39
C GLU A 47 -6.23 -10.56 13.81
N LYS A 48 -5.27 -10.66 14.74
CA LYS A 48 -5.45 -10.17 16.11
C LYS A 48 -5.70 -8.66 16.14
N LEU A 49 -4.91 -7.88 15.40
CA LEU A 49 -5.11 -6.44 15.29
C LEU A 49 -6.50 -6.12 14.74
N PHE A 50 -6.93 -6.80 13.68
CA PHE A 50 -8.23 -6.60 13.07
C PHE A 50 -9.38 -6.86 14.06
N VAL A 51 -9.32 -7.97 14.79
CA VAL A 51 -10.31 -8.29 15.83
C VAL A 51 -10.34 -7.21 16.92
N GLU A 52 -9.18 -6.78 17.41
CA GLU A 52 -9.07 -5.71 18.41
C GLU A 52 -9.63 -4.37 17.91
N LEU A 53 -9.38 -4.01 16.66
CA LEU A 53 -9.90 -2.78 16.05
C LEU A 53 -11.43 -2.86 15.87
N GLN A 54 -11.99 -4.02 15.53
CA GLN A 54 -13.45 -4.18 15.38
C GLN A 54 -14.20 -4.11 16.71
N GLN A 55 -13.60 -4.58 17.80
CA GLN A 55 -14.25 -4.66 19.11
C GLN A 55 -14.21 -3.34 19.89
N ARG A 56 -13.42 -2.37 19.44
CA ARG A 56 -13.22 -1.09 20.13
C ARG A 56 -14.02 0.01 19.47
N THR A 57 -14.77 0.77 20.27
CA THR A 57 -15.29 2.08 19.85
C THR A 57 -14.18 3.10 20.01
N PHE A 58 -13.72 3.69 18.90
CA PHE A 58 -12.73 4.77 18.94
C PHE A 58 -13.43 6.11 19.17
N PRO A 59 -12.84 7.01 19.98
CA PRO A 59 -13.36 8.36 20.11
C PRO A 59 -13.28 9.08 18.75
N SER A 60 -14.28 9.91 18.47
CA SER A 60 -14.22 10.81 17.32
C SER A 60 -13.07 11.79 17.53
N VAL A 61 -12.10 11.78 16.61
CA VAL A 61 -11.03 12.78 16.58
C VAL A 61 -11.53 13.97 15.75
N PRO A 62 -11.61 15.18 16.32
CA PRO A 62 -12.10 16.33 15.57
C PRO A 62 -11.11 16.72 14.46
N GLU A 63 -11.65 17.18 13.33
CA GLU A 63 -10.86 17.78 12.26
C GLU A 63 -10.19 19.07 12.76
N LEU A 64 -8.87 19.11 12.72
CA LEU A 64 -8.08 20.26 13.15
C LEU A 64 -7.90 21.30 12.04
N ASN A 65 -8.04 20.89 10.77
CA ASN A 65 -7.90 21.74 9.59
C ASN A 65 -9.20 22.51 9.29
N THR A 66 -9.58 23.41 10.20
CA THR A 66 -10.87 24.13 10.16
C THR A 66 -10.94 25.22 9.09
N SER A 67 -9.80 25.77 8.64
CA SER A 67 -9.77 26.76 7.57
C SER A 67 -9.62 26.11 6.19
N VAL A 68 -10.20 26.74 5.16
CA VAL A 68 -10.06 26.28 3.77
C VAL A 68 -8.59 26.12 3.36
N LYS A 69 -7.72 27.03 3.80
CA LYS A 69 -6.28 26.97 3.52
C LYS A 69 -5.61 25.79 4.22
N ALA A 70 -5.90 25.57 5.50
CA ALA A 70 -5.37 24.43 6.24
C ALA A 70 -5.80 23.11 5.60
N PHE A 71 -7.09 23.00 5.24
CA PHE A 71 -7.64 21.81 4.61
C PHE A 71 -7.00 21.51 3.24
N ARG A 72 -6.82 22.53 2.38
CA ARG A 72 -6.12 22.38 1.10
C ARG A 72 -4.65 22.02 1.26
N ASN A 73 -3.97 22.60 2.25
CA ASN A 73 -2.58 22.25 2.54
C ASN A 73 -2.45 20.81 3.04
N PHE A 74 -3.37 20.37 3.90
CA PHE A 74 -3.44 18.99 4.34
C PHE A 74 -3.65 18.03 3.16
N ALA A 75 -4.63 18.33 2.31
CA ALA A 75 -4.90 17.58 1.08
C ALA A 75 -3.69 17.51 0.13
N PHE A 76 -2.89 18.57 0.04
CA PHE A 76 -1.65 18.57 -0.75
C PHE A 76 -0.65 17.52 -0.21
N TYR A 77 -0.43 17.49 1.10
CA TYR A 77 0.51 16.55 1.70
C TYR A 77 0.01 15.10 1.64
N GLU A 78 -1.29 14.87 1.88
CA GLU A 78 -1.91 13.55 1.72
C GLU A 78 -1.72 13.02 0.30
N ALA A 79 -2.04 13.83 -0.72
CA ALA A 79 -1.89 13.44 -2.11
C ALA A 79 -0.42 13.17 -2.46
N TYR A 80 0.51 14.02 -2.01
CA TYR A 80 1.92 13.85 -2.28
C TYR A 80 2.49 12.58 -1.63
N PHE A 81 2.24 12.37 -0.34
CA PHE A 81 2.87 11.29 0.40
C PHE A 81 2.27 9.92 0.10
N SER A 82 0.96 9.80 -0.18
CA SER A 82 0.37 8.53 -0.62
C SER A 82 1.03 8.05 -1.91
N ASN A 83 1.01 8.91 -2.93
CA ASN A 83 1.67 8.62 -4.21
C ASN A 83 3.18 8.31 -4.04
N TYR A 84 3.87 9.03 -3.14
CA TYR A 84 5.28 8.78 -2.89
C TYR A 84 5.56 7.38 -2.32
N ILE A 85 4.72 6.88 -1.40
CA ILE A 85 4.90 5.55 -0.80
C ILE A 85 4.51 4.42 -1.77
N GLU A 86 3.64 4.69 -2.75
CA GLU A 86 3.28 3.74 -3.82
C GLU A 86 4.37 3.60 -4.88
N GLY A 87 5.25 4.60 -5.03
CA GLY A 87 6.39 4.54 -5.94
C GLY A 87 6.54 5.78 -6.82
N THR A 88 5.56 6.69 -6.79
CA THR A 88 5.52 7.90 -7.58
C THR A 88 6.42 8.98 -6.98
N LYS A 89 7.68 9.05 -7.46
CA LYS A 89 8.70 9.94 -6.89
C LYS A 89 8.76 11.28 -7.59
N PHE A 90 8.29 12.34 -6.95
CA PHE A 90 8.43 13.72 -7.39
C PHE A 90 9.25 14.57 -6.43
N LYS A 91 9.69 15.75 -6.88
CA LYS A 91 10.00 16.82 -5.95
C LYS A 91 8.69 17.44 -5.47
N VAL A 92 8.63 17.83 -4.20
CA VAL A 92 7.48 18.56 -3.62
C VAL A 92 7.08 19.77 -4.48
N ALA A 93 8.07 20.47 -5.06
CA ALA A 93 7.83 21.62 -5.93
C ALA A 93 7.07 21.26 -7.22
N ASP A 94 7.33 20.09 -7.80
CA ASP A 94 6.68 19.63 -9.04
C ASP A 94 5.22 19.25 -8.77
N ALA A 95 4.98 18.50 -7.69
CA ALA A 95 3.62 18.17 -7.23
C ALA A 95 2.80 19.44 -6.91
N ARG A 96 3.43 20.45 -6.29
CA ARG A 96 2.79 21.74 -6.05
C ARG A 96 2.39 22.41 -7.37
N GLN A 97 3.27 22.38 -8.38
CA GLN A 97 3.00 22.96 -9.68
C GLN A 97 1.84 22.26 -10.41
N ILE A 98 1.77 20.93 -10.34
CA ILE A 98 0.66 20.13 -10.89
C ILE A 98 -0.68 20.60 -10.28
N ILE A 99 -0.72 20.70 -8.96
CA ILE A 99 -1.92 21.08 -8.20
C ILE A 99 -2.31 22.55 -8.46
N GLU A 100 -1.34 23.47 -8.45
CA GLU A 100 -1.58 24.90 -8.72
C GLU A 100 -2.10 25.15 -10.14
N ARG A 101 -1.61 24.39 -11.12
CA ARG A 101 -2.05 24.49 -12.52
C ARG A 101 -3.34 23.73 -12.79
N GLY A 102 -3.71 22.80 -11.91
CA GLY A 102 -4.83 21.88 -12.12
C GLY A 102 -4.67 21.01 -13.38
N LYS A 103 -3.43 20.74 -13.81
CA LYS A 103 -3.13 20.01 -15.04
C LYS A 103 -1.93 19.06 -14.84
N PRO A 104 -1.99 17.82 -15.34
CA PRO A 104 -0.87 16.88 -15.36
C PRO A 104 0.35 17.44 -16.13
N MET A 105 1.55 16.97 -15.81
CA MET A 105 2.75 17.26 -16.60
C MET A 105 2.89 16.24 -17.73
N ALA A 106 2.96 16.70 -18.97
CA ALA A 106 3.06 15.84 -20.16
C ALA A 106 4.27 14.89 -20.13
N SER A 107 5.38 15.28 -19.48
CA SER A 107 6.57 14.42 -19.37
C SER A 107 6.41 13.25 -18.39
N ARG A 108 5.37 13.27 -17.54
CA ARG A 108 5.08 12.29 -16.48
C ARG A 108 3.58 12.18 -16.28
N ASP A 109 2.87 11.83 -17.35
CA ASP A 109 1.43 11.97 -17.45
C ASP A 109 0.69 11.12 -16.39
N GLU A 110 0.98 9.83 -16.33
CA GLU A 110 0.40 8.86 -15.37
C GLU A 110 0.63 9.31 -13.91
N ASP A 111 1.89 9.46 -13.52
CA ASP A 111 2.27 9.92 -12.18
C ASP A 111 1.61 11.27 -11.78
N SER A 112 1.48 12.21 -12.74
CA SER A 112 0.88 13.53 -12.48
C SER A 112 -0.64 13.46 -12.39
N HIS A 113 -1.25 12.53 -13.13
CA HIS A 113 -2.67 12.21 -13.05
C HIS A 113 -3.03 11.68 -11.68
N ASP A 114 -2.22 10.77 -11.12
CA ASP A 114 -2.48 10.18 -9.82
C ASP A 114 -2.44 11.22 -8.70
N VAL A 115 -1.37 12.01 -8.62
CA VAL A 115 -1.24 13.07 -7.60
C VAL A 115 -2.37 14.10 -7.70
N LEU A 116 -2.74 14.52 -8.92
CA LEU A 116 -3.83 15.48 -9.12
C LEU A 116 -5.18 14.87 -8.74
N GLY A 117 -5.43 13.62 -9.10
CA GLY A 117 -6.65 12.88 -8.79
C GLY A 117 -6.83 12.70 -7.28
N THR A 118 -5.78 12.25 -6.58
CA THR A 118 -5.81 12.13 -5.12
C THR A 118 -6.10 13.49 -4.48
N TYR A 119 -5.42 14.55 -4.90
CA TYR A 119 -5.64 15.89 -4.36
C TYR A 119 -7.08 16.39 -4.55
N GLN A 120 -7.66 16.19 -5.73
CA GLN A 120 -9.05 16.59 -6.00
C GLN A 120 -10.04 15.89 -5.08
N LEU A 121 -9.79 14.63 -4.76
CA LEU A 121 -10.62 13.87 -3.84
C LEU A 121 -10.46 14.33 -2.39
N VAL A 122 -9.21 14.40 -1.89
CA VAL A 122 -8.95 14.73 -0.48
C VAL A 122 -9.19 16.21 -0.15
N SER A 123 -9.15 17.10 -1.15
CA SER A 123 -9.47 18.53 -0.99
C SER A 123 -10.98 18.83 -1.01
N ASN A 124 -11.83 17.82 -1.25
CA ASN A 124 -13.29 17.96 -1.22
C ASN A 124 -13.86 17.53 0.14
N GLN A 125 -14.30 18.51 0.95
CA GLN A 125 -14.89 18.26 2.27
C GLN A 125 -16.16 17.40 2.23
N GLY A 126 -16.95 17.47 1.16
CA GLY A 126 -18.16 16.66 1.00
C GLY A 126 -17.82 15.18 0.84
N GLU A 127 -16.87 14.87 -0.04
CA GLU A 127 -16.36 13.51 -0.23
C GLU A 127 -15.70 12.97 1.05
N MET A 128 -14.90 13.80 1.73
CA MET A 128 -14.21 13.42 2.98
C MET A 128 -15.15 13.20 4.16
N ARG A 129 -16.35 13.81 4.17
CA ARG A 129 -17.38 13.58 5.21
C ARG A 129 -18.16 12.28 5.00
N THR A 130 -18.18 11.73 3.80
CA THR A 130 -18.83 10.46 3.50
C THR A 130 -17.78 9.33 3.59
N GLY A 131 -17.52 8.86 4.81
CA GLY A 131 -16.42 7.92 5.13
C GLY A 131 -16.34 6.63 4.30
N GLY A 132 -17.39 6.25 3.57
CA GLY A 132 -17.38 5.09 2.68
C GLY A 132 -16.50 5.24 1.42
N ARG A 133 -16.31 6.47 0.92
CA ARG A 133 -15.48 6.71 -0.28
C ARG A 133 -14.00 6.92 0.02
N PHE A 134 -13.68 7.49 1.19
CA PHE A 134 -12.29 7.65 1.64
C PHE A 134 -11.58 6.29 1.83
N PHE A 135 -12.28 5.30 2.40
CA PHE A 135 -11.73 3.95 2.55
C PHE A 135 -11.56 3.23 1.21
N GLN A 136 -12.50 3.41 0.27
CA GLN A 136 -12.37 2.87 -1.09
C GLN A 136 -11.26 3.56 -1.88
N ALA A 137 -11.04 4.86 -1.66
CA ALA A 137 -9.95 5.61 -2.25
C ALA A 137 -8.59 5.12 -1.73
N LEU A 138 -8.43 4.91 -0.43
CA LEU A 138 -7.23 4.28 0.14
C LEU A 138 -6.95 2.89 -0.46
N ILE A 139 -8.00 2.10 -0.74
CA ILE A 139 -7.86 0.78 -1.40
C ILE A 139 -7.52 0.90 -2.90
N PHE A 140 -8.02 1.94 -3.58
CA PHE A 140 -7.74 2.18 -5.00
C PHE A 140 -6.34 2.76 -5.21
N ILE A 141 -5.87 3.54 -4.24
CA ILE A 141 -4.56 4.18 -4.21
C ILE A 141 -3.46 3.16 -3.81
N ALA A 142 -3.77 2.18 -2.95
CA ALA A 142 -2.82 1.11 -2.57
C ALA A 142 -2.76 -0.09 -3.55
N ARG A 143 -3.18 0.07 -4.81
CA ARG A 143 -3.18 -0.96 -5.87
C ARG A 143 -2.39 -0.51 -7.07
#